data_AF-A0A7C2PYT0-F1
#
_entry.id   AF-A0A7C2PYT0-F1
#
_cell.length_a   1.000
_cell.length_b   1.000
_cell.length_c   1.000
_cell.angle_alpha   90.00
_cell.angle_beta   90.00
_cell.angle_gamma   90.00
#
_symmetry.space_group_name_H-M   'P 1'
#
loop_
_entity.id
_entity.type
_entity.pdbx_description
1 polymer ?
#
loop_
_entity_poly.entity_id
_entity_poly.type
_entity_poly.pdbx_seq_one_letter_code
_entity_poly.pdbx_strand_id
1 'polypeptide(L)'
;MKNANYGASYNYKKKSTFKIKLENFFRAIRQKGRENLTVMFIPHSETKIMNFQISYAALIFAIFIIGSITVGGLYLITERNSMETKNEKISKDLLTVHSYAEGMRIEIDPLRKTANKLKEVTDNFQMVIGNREKLKTTTPGKDEGMGGPEIHEKVLPNKEDSNPQEIELKRLNTKFGFIANRLKGLNTTIEGFKGMLNDMPSIFPVLGSSMGRGYITSHFGWRRDPFTNRLTEHHGVDIVNLIGTPIVATAEGIVKNAQRGGGRGLFVEIEHKF
;
A
#
# COMPACT_ATOMS: atom_id res chain seq x y z
N MET A 1 2.78 -25.30 60.29
CA MET A 1 3.39 -24.33 59.36
C MET A 1 3.91 -23.13 60.17
N LYS A 2 5.17 -23.17 60.57
CA LYS A 2 5.90 -22.05 61.23
C LYS A 2 7.03 -21.68 60.28
N ASN A 3 7.06 -20.45 59.78
CA ASN A 3 8.25 -19.71 59.32
C ASN A 3 7.84 -18.57 58.38
N ALA A 4 7.59 -17.37 58.94
CA ALA A 4 7.66 -16.10 58.22
C ALA A 4 7.47 -14.94 59.22
N ASN A 5 8.48 -14.57 60.02
CA ASN A 5 8.42 -13.28 60.74
C ASN A 5 9.78 -12.70 61.22
N TYR A 6 10.91 -13.23 60.75
CA TYR A 6 12.24 -12.70 61.15
C TYR A 6 12.69 -11.44 60.36
N GLY A 7 12.00 -11.05 59.29
CA GLY A 7 12.39 -9.89 58.44
C GLY A 7 11.93 -8.51 58.93
N ALA A 8 10.82 -8.43 59.67
CA ALA A 8 10.22 -7.13 60.05
C ALA A 8 10.94 -6.46 61.24
N SER A 9 11.45 -7.25 62.20
CA SER A 9 12.13 -6.73 63.40
C SER A 9 13.50 -6.12 63.08
N TYR A 10 14.20 -6.62 62.05
CA TYR A 10 15.52 -6.13 61.65
C TYR A 10 15.46 -4.72 61.02
N ASN A 11 14.45 -4.45 60.19
CA ASN A 11 14.27 -3.15 59.54
C ASN A 11 13.82 -2.04 60.51
N TYR A 12 13.06 -2.38 61.55
CA TYR A 12 12.62 -1.41 62.57
C TYR A 12 13.77 -0.93 63.47
N LYS A 13 14.65 -1.85 63.90
CA LYS A 13 15.86 -1.53 64.68
C LYS A 13 16.87 -0.68 63.90
N LYS A 14 17.00 -0.89 62.58
CA LYS A 14 17.91 -0.14 61.71
C LYS A 14 17.43 1.30 61.47
N LYS A 15 16.12 1.51 61.29
CA LYS A 15 15.51 2.86 61.20
C LYS A 15 15.67 3.65 62.50
N SER A 16 15.51 2.99 63.65
CA SER A 16 15.67 3.62 64.98
C SER A 16 17.11 4.06 65.25
N THR A 17 18.10 3.23 64.93
CA THR A 17 19.52 3.54 65.16
C THR A 17 20.02 4.66 64.23
N PHE A 18 19.51 4.72 62.99
CA PHE A 18 19.80 5.82 62.07
C PHE A 18 19.25 7.15 62.58
N LYS A 19 18.00 7.20 63.05
CA LYS A 19 17.39 8.43 63.58
C LYS A 19 18.16 8.96 64.80
N ILE A 20 18.57 8.08 65.71
CA ILE A 20 19.36 8.46 66.90
C ILE A 20 20.75 9.00 66.49
N LYS A 21 21.43 8.34 65.54
CA LYS A 21 22.72 8.85 65.00
C LYS A 21 22.56 10.21 64.35
N LEU A 22 21.47 10.42 63.61
CA LEU A 22 21.16 11.68 62.93
C LEU A 22 20.88 12.81 63.94
N GLU A 23 20.09 12.55 64.99
CA GLU A 23 19.83 13.53 66.05
C GLU A 23 21.12 13.91 66.81
N ASN A 24 21.97 12.93 67.12
CA ASN A 24 23.27 13.20 67.77
C ASN A 24 24.21 14.02 66.87
N PHE A 25 24.21 13.76 65.57
CA PHE A 25 24.97 14.53 64.58
C PHE A 25 24.48 15.99 64.48
N PHE A 26 23.16 16.22 64.41
CA PHE A 26 22.61 17.57 64.40
C PHE A 26 22.88 18.34 65.70
N ARG A 27 22.86 17.67 66.86
CA ARG A 27 23.26 18.29 68.13
C ARG A 27 24.73 18.71 68.11
N ALA A 28 25.63 17.83 67.63
CA ALA A 28 27.05 18.13 67.52
C ALA A 28 27.33 19.30 66.55
N ILE A 29 26.63 19.37 65.42
CA ILE A 29 26.70 20.50 64.48
C ILE A 29 26.22 21.80 65.14
N ARG A 30 25.10 21.77 65.86
CA ARG A 30 24.53 22.96 66.51
C ARG A 30 25.43 23.47 67.64
N GLN A 31 26.14 22.57 68.31
CA GLN A 31 27.12 22.93 69.34
C GLN A 31 28.36 23.58 68.71
N LYS A 32 28.99 22.94 67.71
CA LYS A 32 30.14 23.50 67.00
C LYS A 32 29.83 24.76 66.19
N GLY A 33 28.61 24.91 65.68
CA GLY A 33 28.21 26.09 64.91
C GLY A 33 28.18 27.40 65.69
N ARG A 34 28.24 27.34 67.04
CA ARG A 34 28.34 28.52 67.91
C ARG A 34 29.77 29.04 68.07
N GLU A 35 30.76 28.28 67.59
CA GLU A 35 32.17 28.67 67.60
C GLU A 35 32.49 29.50 66.35
N ASN A 36 33.46 30.40 66.47
CA ASN A 36 33.93 31.24 65.38
C ASN A 36 35.38 30.88 65.04
N LEU A 37 35.66 30.63 63.76
CA LEU A 37 37.01 30.52 63.25
C LEU A 37 37.55 31.94 63.04
N THR A 38 38.63 32.28 63.76
CA THR A 38 39.33 33.56 63.56
C THR A 38 40.52 33.31 62.65
N VAL A 39 40.50 33.88 61.45
CA VAL A 39 41.62 33.87 60.50
C VAL A 39 42.31 35.23 60.60
N MET A 40 43.56 35.22 61.04
CA MET A 40 44.40 36.41 61.17
C MET A 40 45.37 36.44 59.99
N PHE A 41 45.18 37.40 59.10
CA PHE A 41 46.08 37.59 57.96
C PHE A 41 47.14 38.62 58.33
N ILE A 42 48.41 38.19 58.33
CA ILE A 42 49.56 39.03 58.66
C ILE A 42 50.35 39.30 57.37
N PRO A 43 50.04 40.37 56.63
CA PRO A 43 50.81 40.75 55.44
C PRO A 43 52.21 41.19 55.85
N HIS A 44 53.23 40.77 55.12
CA HIS A 44 54.63 41.14 55.39
C HIS A 44 54.96 42.61 55.10
N SER A 45 54.07 43.36 54.43
CA SER A 45 54.33 44.72 53.94
C SER A 45 53.39 45.81 54.46
N GLU A 46 52.34 45.49 55.25
CA GLU A 46 51.41 46.48 55.79
C GLU A 46 51.19 46.29 57.31
N THR A 47 51.10 47.38 58.07
CA THR A 47 51.07 47.38 59.55
C THR A 47 49.70 47.05 60.14
N LYS A 48 48.65 46.95 59.31
CA LYS A 48 47.29 46.69 59.80
C LYS A 48 46.96 45.21 59.68
N ILE A 49 46.90 44.54 60.82
CA ILE A 49 46.49 43.15 60.88
C ILE A 49 44.97 43.06 60.66
N MET A 50 44.55 42.26 59.69
CA MET A 50 43.14 42.03 59.39
C MET A 50 42.70 40.71 60.02
N ASN A 51 41.68 40.80 60.88
CA ASN A 51 41.07 39.67 61.56
C ASN A 51 39.68 39.42 60.97
N PHE A 52 39.46 38.22 60.43
CA PHE A 52 38.13 37.79 59.99
C PHE A 52 37.61 36.69 60.91
N GLN A 53 36.38 36.87 61.37
CA GLN A 53 35.68 35.85 62.15
C GLN A 53 34.56 35.25 61.32
N ILE A 54 34.67 33.96 61.03
CA ILE A 54 33.65 33.21 60.28
C ILE A 54 33.03 32.21 61.24
N SER A 55 31.71 32.24 61.38
CA SER A 55 30.99 31.24 62.17
C SER A 55 31.11 29.87 61.50
N TYR A 56 31.38 28.83 62.28
CA TYR A 56 31.38 27.46 61.76
C TYR A 56 30.03 27.06 61.15
N ALA A 57 28.91 27.65 61.58
CA ALA A 57 27.61 27.41 60.96
C ALA A 57 27.56 27.87 59.49
N ALA A 58 28.18 29.02 59.17
CA ALA A 58 28.26 29.53 57.80
C ALA A 58 29.13 28.62 56.91
N LEU A 59 30.21 28.06 57.46
CA LEU A 59 31.11 27.16 56.75
C LEU A 59 30.43 25.82 56.43
N ILE A 60 29.69 25.25 57.39
CA ILE A 60 28.89 24.03 57.19
C ILE A 60 27.79 24.26 56.14
N PHE A 61 27.13 25.42 56.17
CA PHE A 61 26.11 25.76 55.18
C PHE A 61 26.70 25.92 53.77
N ALA A 62 27.87 26.55 53.64
CA ALA A 62 28.58 26.68 52.36
C ALA A 62 28.96 25.30 51.78
N ILE A 63 29.47 24.38 52.60
CA ILE A 63 29.78 23.00 52.18
C ILE A 63 28.50 22.29 51.71
N PHE A 64 27.37 22.50 52.39
CA PHE A 64 26.10 21.89 52.00
C PHE A 64 25.59 22.43 50.65
N ILE A 65 25.70 23.74 50.41
CA ILE A 65 25.36 24.35 49.11
C ILE A 65 26.26 23.77 48.00
N ILE A 66 27.57 23.75 48.22
CA ILE A 66 28.51 23.21 47.24
C ILE A 66 28.21 21.73 46.95
N GLY A 67 27.91 20.95 47.98
CA GLY A 67 27.48 19.55 47.87
C GLY A 67 26.19 19.38 47.06
N SER A 68 25.18 20.22 47.32
CA SER A 68 23.92 20.17 46.58
C SER A 68 24.10 20.52 45.10
N ILE A 69 24.93 21.53 44.80
CA ILE A 69 25.24 21.93 43.42
C ILE A 69 26.02 20.83 42.70
N THR A 70 26.99 20.19 43.35
CA THR A 70 27.76 19.09 42.75
C THR A 70 26.91 17.86 42.48
N VAL A 71 26.04 17.47 43.42
CA VAL A 71 25.11 16.34 43.21
C VAL A 71 24.09 16.66 42.10
N GLY A 72 23.52 17.86 42.09
CA GLY A 72 22.61 18.30 41.04
C GLY A 72 23.28 18.34 39.67
N GLY A 73 24.51 18.87 39.60
CA GLY A 73 25.30 18.90 38.37
C GLY A 73 25.62 17.49 37.84
N LEU A 74 26.03 16.57 38.72
CA LEU A 74 26.26 15.16 38.35
C LEU A 74 24.98 14.51 37.81
N TYR A 75 23.85 14.73 38.47
CA TYR A 75 22.55 14.21 38.02
C TYR A 75 22.19 14.73 36.62
N LEU A 76 22.32 16.03 36.37
CA LEU A 76 22.06 16.62 35.05
C LEU A 76 22.98 16.06 33.96
N ILE A 77 24.26 15.81 34.27
CA ILE A 77 25.21 15.20 33.33
C ILE A 77 24.78 13.76 32.99
N THR A 78 24.40 12.96 33.98
CA THR A 78 23.94 11.58 33.75
C THR A 78 22.65 11.54 32.93
N GLU A 79 21.72 12.46 33.19
CA GLU A 79 20.45 12.54 32.45
C GLU A 79 20.70 12.96 31.00
N ARG A 80 21.58 13.95 30.78
CA ARG A 80 21.97 14.39 29.45
C ARG A 80 22.60 13.25 28.63
N ASN A 81 23.52 12.50 29.21
CA ASN A 81 24.15 11.36 28.53
C ASN A 81 23.11 10.26 28.23
N SER A 82 22.15 10.03 29.13
CA SER A 82 21.03 9.12 28.87
C SER A 82 20.13 9.60 27.73
N MET A 83 19.89 10.91 27.64
CA MET A 83 19.10 11.50 26.56
C MET A 83 19.81 11.43 25.21
N GLU A 84 21.12 11.64 25.16
CA GLU A 84 21.91 11.50 23.93
C GLU A 84 21.85 10.05 23.40
N THR A 85 22.02 9.05 24.26
CA THR A 85 21.88 7.64 23.86
C THR A 85 20.46 7.28 23.39
N LYS A 86 19.41 7.84 24.02
CA LYS A 86 18.02 7.69 23.56
C LYS A 86 17.81 8.34 22.18
N ASN A 87 18.35 9.53 21.96
CA ASN A 87 18.23 10.24 20.68
C ASN A 87 18.99 9.53 19.56
N GLU A 88 20.16 8.98 19.83
CA GLU A 88 20.88 8.14 18.86
C GLU A 88 20.09 6.88 18.54
N LYS A 89 19.51 6.22 19.54
CA LYS A 89 18.67 5.04 19.33
C LYS A 89 17.45 5.38 18.49
N ILE A 90 16.74 6.48 18.81
CA ILE A 90 15.60 6.96 18.04
C ILE A 90 16.01 7.26 16.59
N SER A 91 17.16 7.89 16.38
CA SER A 91 17.66 8.18 15.03
C SER A 91 17.96 6.89 14.24
N LYS A 92 18.53 5.88 14.89
CA LYS A 92 18.76 4.55 14.29
C LYS A 92 17.45 3.82 13.99
N ASP A 93 16.49 3.86 14.91
CA ASP A 93 15.17 3.26 14.73
C ASP A 93 14.42 3.96 13.57
N LEU A 94 14.54 5.28 13.45
CA LEU A 94 13.95 6.04 12.35
C LEU A 94 14.58 5.67 10.99
N LEU A 95 15.90 5.52 10.94
CA LEU A 95 16.61 5.09 9.72
C LEU A 95 16.23 3.67 9.31
N THR A 96 16.07 2.75 10.28
CA THR A 96 15.64 1.39 9.97
C THR A 96 14.18 1.37 9.49
N VAL A 97 13.27 2.08 10.14
CA VAL A 97 11.87 2.19 9.68
C VAL A 97 11.82 2.78 8.26
N HIS A 98 12.64 3.79 7.96
CA HIS A 98 12.69 4.36 6.61
C HIS A 98 13.22 3.35 5.58
N SER A 99 14.25 2.56 5.90
CA SER A 99 14.76 1.55 4.97
C SER A 99 13.76 0.41 4.74
N TYR A 100 13.03 -0.01 5.77
CA TYR A 100 11.92 -0.96 5.63
C TYR A 100 10.81 -0.40 4.74
N ALA A 101 10.45 0.88 4.91
CA ALA A 101 9.44 1.54 4.08
C ALA A 101 9.84 1.62 2.60
N GLU A 102 11.10 1.97 2.30
CA GLU A 102 11.60 1.96 0.92
C GLU A 102 11.65 0.54 0.33
N GLY A 103 12.03 -0.47 1.12
CA GLY A 103 11.99 -1.87 0.69
C GLY A 103 10.58 -2.32 0.30
N MET A 104 9.58 -2.02 1.14
CA MET A 104 8.18 -2.29 0.82
C MET A 104 7.70 -1.54 -0.43
N ARG A 105 8.17 -0.30 -0.66
CA ARG A 105 7.80 0.46 -1.86
C ARG A 105 8.29 -0.20 -3.14
N ILE A 106 9.53 -0.69 -3.13
CA ILE A 106 10.13 -1.43 -4.26
C ILE A 106 9.32 -2.71 -4.54
N GLU A 107 8.77 -3.36 -3.52
CA GLU A 107 7.94 -4.56 -3.66
C GLU A 107 6.51 -4.26 -4.16
N ILE A 108 5.91 -3.15 -3.71
CA ILE A 108 4.53 -2.75 -4.08
C ILE A 108 4.44 -2.15 -5.49
N ASP A 109 5.49 -1.49 -5.98
CA ASP A 109 5.50 -0.89 -7.32
C ASP A 109 5.20 -1.87 -8.48
N PRO A 110 5.85 -3.05 -8.58
CA PRO A 110 5.51 -4.02 -9.61
C PRO A 110 4.09 -4.60 -9.47
N LEU A 111 3.60 -4.77 -8.23
CA LEU A 111 2.21 -5.15 -7.95
C LEU A 111 1.23 -4.12 -8.50
N ARG A 112 1.46 -2.83 -8.22
CA ARG A 112 0.63 -1.73 -8.69
C ARG A 112 0.64 -1.63 -10.21
N LYS A 113 1.82 -1.77 -10.85
CA LYS A 113 1.94 -1.79 -12.32
C LYS A 113 1.19 -2.96 -12.94
N THR A 114 1.26 -4.14 -12.34
CA THR A 114 0.55 -5.33 -12.81
C THR A 114 -0.96 -5.17 -12.67
N ALA A 115 -1.44 -4.65 -11.54
CA ALA A 115 -2.85 -4.36 -11.32
C ALA A 115 -3.41 -3.35 -12.32
N ASN A 116 -2.66 -2.28 -12.62
CA ASN A 116 -3.06 -1.29 -13.62
C ASN A 116 -3.15 -1.90 -15.03
N LYS A 117 -2.18 -2.73 -15.43
CA LYS A 117 -2.23 -3.45 -16.71
C LYS A 117 -3.42 -4.39 -16.80
N LEU A 118 -3.74 -5.11 -15.73
CA LEU A 118 -4.91 -5.98 -15.67
C LEU A 118 -6.20 -5.18 -15.84
N LYS A 119 -6.30 -4.02 -15.18
CA LYS A 119 -7.45 -3.11 -15.32
C LYS A 119 -7.59 -2.64 -16.77
N GLU A 120 -6.50 -2.21 -17.40
CA GLU A 120 -6.48 -1.78 -18.81
C GLU A 120 -6.95 -2.89 -19.76
N VAL A 121 -6.44 -4.11 -19.59
CA VAL A 121 -6.87 -5.27 -20.38
C VAL A 121 -8.36 -5.55 -20.18
N THR A 122 -8.86 -5.43 -18.96
CA THR A 122 -10.28 -5.65 -18.63
C THR A 122 -11.17 -4.56 -19.24
N ASP A 123 -10.76 -3.30 -19.15
CA ASP A 123 -11.48 -2.16 -19.72
C ASP A 123 -11.52 -2.26 -21.26
N ASN A 124 -10.41 -2.63 -21.89
CA ASN A 124 -10.34 -2.89 -23.34
C ASN A 124 -11.26 -4.05 -23.74
N PHE A 125 -11.26 -5.14 -22.97
CA PHE A 125 -12.15 -6.27 -23.23
C PHE A 125 -13.62 -5.85 -23.14
N GLN A 126 -13.99 -5.12 -22.08
CA GLN A 126 -15.35 -4.58 -21.90
C GLN A 126 -15.78 -3.66 -23.04
N MET A 127 -14.85 -2.85 -23.57
CA MET A 127 -15.12 -2.01 -24.73
C MET A 127 -15.37 -2.83 -26.00
N VAL A 128 -14.60 -3.89 -26.23
CA VAL A 128 -14.76 -4.77 -27.41
C VAL A 128 -16.07 -5.55 -27.36
N ILE A 129 -16.48 -6.06 -26.20
CA ILE A 129 -17.78 -6.71 -26.03
C ILE A 129 -18.94 -5.70 -25.95
N GLY A 130 -18.64 -4.43 -25.69
CA GLY A 130 -19.46 -3.25 -25.92
C GLY A 130 -20.95 -3.41 -25.61
N ASN A 131 -21.34 -3.36 -24.33
CA ASN A 131 -22.74 -3.20 -23.90
C ASN A 131 -23.75 -4.17 -24.57
N ARG A 132 -23.26 -5.32 -25.07
CA ARG A 132 -24.05 -6.40 -25.66
C ARG A 132 -24.76 -7.14 -24.54
N GLU A 133 -25.88 -6.51 -24.18
CA GLU A 133 -26.70 -6.75 -23.01
C GLU A 133 -25.96 -6.48 -21.69
N LYS A 134 -26.68 -5.86 -20.74
CA LYS A 134 -26.48 -6.21 -19.35
C LYS A 134 -26.55 -7.72 -19.33
N LEU A 135 -25.40 -8.40 -19.33
CA LEU A 135 -25.29 -9.74 -18.79
C LEU A 135 -26.01 -9.60 -17.45
N LYS A 136 -27.26 -10.10 -17.42
CA LYS A 136 -27.93 -10.31 -16.15
C LYS A 136 -26.86 -10.99 -15.34
N THR A 137 -26.52 -10.41 -14.21
CA THR A 137 -25.85 -11.12 -13.15
C THR A 137 -26.81 -12.25 -12.78
N THR A 138 -26.86 -13.30 -13.60
CA THR A 138 -27.05 -14.65 -13.12
C THR A 138 -25.94 -14.76 -12.11
N THR A 139 -26.34 -14.59 -10.85
CA THR A 139 -25.56 -15.00 -9.68
C THR A 139 -24.81 -16.24 -10.12
N PRO A 140 -23.47 -16.21 -10.12
CA PRO A 140 -22.71 -17.39 -10.48
C PRO A 140 -23.30 -18.53 -9.66
N GLY A 141 -23.82 -19.53 -10.39
CA GLY A 141 -24.04 -20.84 -9.83
C GLY A 141 -22.82 -21.19 -9.01
N LYS A 142 -23.08 -21.89 -7.93
CA LYS A 142 -22.14 -22.37 -6.93
C LYS A 142 -21.19 -23.40 -7.58
N ASP A 143 -20.46 -22.99 -8.60
CA ASP A 143 -19.60 -23.82 -9.44
C ASP A 143 -18.19 -23.29 -9.22
N GLU A 144 -17.55 -23.98 -8.29
CA GLU A 144 -16.13 -24.28 -8.22
C GLU A 144 -15.25 -23.45 -9.15
N GLY A 145 -14.46 -22.56 -8.56
CA GLY A 145 -13.37 -21.92 -9.28
C GLY A 145 -12.52 -23.00 -9.94
N MET A 146 -12.58 -23.09 -11.27
CA MET A 146 -11.73 -23.97 -12.05
C MET A 146 -10.32 -23.40 -11.96
N GLY A 147 -9.58 -23.85 -10.95
CA GLY A 147 -8.21 -23.42 -10.69
C GLY A 147 -7.39 -23.38 -11.98
N GLY A 148 -6.65 -22.30 -12.17
CA GLY A 148 -5.69 -22.19 -13.27
C GLY A 148 -4.56 -23.23 -13.13
N PRO A 149 -3.76 -23.44 -14.19
CA PRO A 149 -2.67 -24.40 -14.14
C PRO A 149 -1.78 -24.13 -12.92
N GLU A 150 -1.72 -25.09 -12.00
CA GLU A 150 -0.80 -25.03 -10.87
C GLU A 150 0.61 -24.90 -11.44
N ILE A 151 1.29 -23.83 -11.03
CA ILE A 151 2.66 -23.56 -11.43
C ILE A 151 3.56 -24.51 -10.63
N HIS A 152 3.68 -25.76 -11.09
CA HIS A 152 4.64 -26.73 -10.55
C HIS A 152 6.03 -26.41 -11.12
N GLU A 153 6.59 -25.27 -10.72
CA GLU A 153 7.99 -25.00 -10.99
C GLU A 153 8.83 -25.75 -9.95
N LYS A 154 9.43 -26.86 -10.37
CA LYS A 154 10.38 -27.64 -9.58
C LYS A 154 11.68 -26.84 -9.46
N VAL A 155 11.66 -25.82 -8.60
CA VAL A 155 12.87 -25.08 -8.20
C VAL A 155 13.68 -26.03 -7.34
N LEU A 156 14.60 -26.77 -7.97
CA LEU A 156 15.59 -27.56 -7.26
C LEU A 156 16.38 -26.61 -6.35
N PRO A 157 16.37 -26.81 -5.02
CA PRO A 157 17.13 -25.96 -4.13
C PRO A 157 18.60 -26.25 -4.37
N ASN A 158 19.32 -25.30 -4.98
CA ASN A 158 20.77 -25.27 -4.86
C ASN A 158 21.07 -25.09 -3.37
N LYS A 159 21.56 -26.16 -2.73
CA LYS A 159 22.10 -26.13 -1.38
C LYS A 159 23.39 -25.32 -1.40
N GLU A 160 23.28 -24.01 -1.35
CA GLU A 160 24.38 -23.11 -0.99
C GLU A 160 23.78 -21.74 -0.64
N ASP A 161 23.70 -21.49 0.67
CA ASP A 161 23.71 -20.18 1.34
C ASP A 161 22.80 -19.05 0.80
N SER A 162 21.54 -19.35 0.49
CA SER A 162 20.54 -18.30 0.19
C SER A 162 19.61 -18.10 1.38
N ASN A 163 19.59 -16.88 1.93
CA ASN A 163 18.67 -16.44 3.00
C ASN A 163 17.22 -16.86 2.64
N PRO A 164 16.44 -17.47 3.55
CA PRO A 164 15.04 -17.86 3.28
C PRO A 164 14.18 -16.74 2.66
N GLN A 165 14.45 -15.48 3.02
CA GLN A 165 13.77 -14.30 2.47
C GLN A 165 14.10 -14.05 0.98
N GLU A 166 15.31 -14.37 0.55
CA GLU A 166 15.76 -14.20 -0.85
C GLU A 166 15.13 -15.25 -1.77
N ILE A 167 14.94 -16.46 -1.27
CA ILE A 167 14.23 -17.53 -1.98
C ILE A 167 12.76 -17.14 -2.20
N GLU A 168 12.11 -16.57 -1.19
CA GLU A 168 10.73 -16.10 -1.28
C GLU A 168 10.59 -14.93 -2.27
N LEU A 169 11.52 -13.96 -2.22
CA LEU A 169 11.55 -12.82 -3.14
C LEU A 169 11.76 -13.27 -4.60
N LYS A 170 12.65 -14.24 -4.82
CA LYS A 170 12.89 -14.82 -6.16
C LYS A 170 11.65 -15.55 -6.68
N ARG A 171 10.99 -16.36 -5.84
CA ARG A 171 9.72 -17.03 -6.18
C ARG A 171 8.63 -16.03 -6.53
N LEU A 172 8.52 -14.95 -5.75
CA LEU A 172 7.51 -13.92 -5.97
C LEU A 172 7.77 -13.19 -7.29
N ASN A 173 9.02 -12.84 -7.60
CA ASN A 173 9.38 -12.21 -8.86
C ASN A 173 9.12 -13.13 -10.08
N THR A 174 9.40 -14.43 -9.96
CA THR A 174 9.06 -15.40 -11.02
C THR A 174 7.54 -15.48 -11.24
N LYS A 175 6.74 -15.53 -10.17
CA LYS A 175 5.27 -15.48 -10.26
C LYS A 175 4.78 -14.20 -10.93
N PHE A 176 5.36 -13.05 -10.60
CA PHE A 176 5.02 -11.78 -11.26
C PHE A 176 5.38 -11.77 -12.74
N GLY A 177 6.56 -12.28 -13.11
CA GLY A 177 6.95 -12.41 -14.51
C GLY A 177 5.98 -13.28 -15.30
N PHE A 178 5.53 -14.39 -14.71
CA PHE A 178 4.52 -15.26 -15.32
C PHE A 178 3.18 -14.56 -15.51
N ILE A 179 2.66 -13.88 -14.49
CA ILE A 179 1.41 -13.11 -14.58
C ILE A 179 1.53 -12.03 -15.66
N ALA A 180 2.63 -11.29 -15.68
CA ALA A 180 2.86 -10.25 -16.70
C ALA A 180 2.85 -10.82 -18.12
N ASN A 181 3.46 -11.99 -18.34
CA ASN A 181 3.45 -12.67 -19.64
C ASN A 181 2.05 -13.16 -20.03
N ARG A 182 1.26 -13.68 -19.07
CA ARG A 182 -0.13 -14.07 -19.32
C ARG A 182 -1.01 -12.88 -19.71
N LEU A 183 -0.87 -11.74 -19.00
CA LEU A 183 -1.59 -10.51 -19.33
C LEU A 183 -1.21 -9.99 -20.72
N LYS A 184 0.08 -10.06 -21.08
CA LYS A 184 0.54 -9.71 -22.43
C LYS A 184 -0.10 -10.61 -23.49
N GLY A 185 -0.13 -11.93 -23.26
CA GLY A 185 -0.78 -12.89 -24.15
C GLY A 185 -2.28 -12.60 -24.32
N LEU A 186 -2.99 -12.34 -23.23
CA LEU A 186 -4.41 -11.96 -23.27
C LEU A 186 -4.64 -10.71 -24.12
N ASN A 187 -3.83 -9.66 -23.93
CA ASN A 187 -3.95 -8.44 -24.72
C ASN A 187 -3.78 -8.73 -26.23
N THR A 188 -2.81 -9.57 -26.61
CA THR A 188 -2.62 -9.95 -28.02
C THR A 188 -3.80 -10.74 -28.59
N THR A 189 -4.41 -11.62 -27.79
CA THR A 189 -5.61 -12.37 -28.20
C THR A 189 -6.81 -11.43 -28.38
N ILE A 190 -7.00 -10.46 -27.49
CA ILE A 190 -8.08 -9.48 -27.57
C ILE A 190 -7.92 -8.59 -28.81
N GLU A 191 -6.71 -8.09 -29.08
CA GLU A 191 -6.46 -7.28 -30.28
C GLU A 191 -6.67 -8.08 -31.57
N GLY A 192 -6.26 -9.35 -31.60
CA GLY A 192 -6.55 -10.25 -32.71
C GLY A 192 -8.05 -10.43 -32.92
N PHE A 193 -8.80 -10.68 -31.84
CA PHE A 193 -10.26 -10.84 -31.90
C PHE A 193 -10.96 -9.55 -32.32
N LYS A 194 -10.51 -8.40 -31.85
CA LYS A 194 -11.00 -7.08 -32.26
C LYS A 194 -10.80 -6.83 -33.76
N GLY A 195 -9.62 -7.14 -34.28
CA GLY A 195 -9.35 -7.07 -35.72
C GLY A 195 -10.29 -7.94 -36.53
N MET A 196 -10.50 -9.20 -36.10
CA MET A 196 -11.46 -10.09 -36.75
C MET A 196 -12.90 -9.56 -36.71
N LEU A 197 -13.35 -9.00 -35.58
CA LEU A 197 -14.69 -8.43 -35.46
C LEU A 197 -14.92 -7.20 -36.36
N ASN A 198 -13.90 -6.36 -36.54
CA ASN A 198 -13.98 -5.20 -37.43
C ASN A 198 -14.11 -5.61 -38.91
N ASP A 199 -13.40 -6.67 -39.28
CA ASP A 199 -13.39 -7.19 -40.65
C ASP A 199 -14.63 -8.07 -40.96
N MET A 200 -15.32 -8.60 -39.94
CA MET A 200 -16.45 -9.53 -40.09
C MET A 200 -17.81 -8.80 -40.05
N PRO A 201 -18.69 -8.98 -41.07
CA PRO A 201 -20.04 -8.40 -41.13
C PRO A 201 -20.93 -8.75 -39.93
N SER A 202 -20.85 -7.95 -38.86
CA SER A 202 -21.45 -8.27 -37.56
C SER A 202 -22.20 -7.10 -36.91
N ILE A 203 -22.12 -5.91 -37.51
CA ILE A 203 -22.91 -4.74 -37.12
C ILE A 203 -24.30 -4.85 -37.76
N PHE A 204 -25.33 -4.47 -37.02
CA PHE A 204 -26.69 -4.38 -37.57
C PHE A 204 -26.79 -3.17 -38.51
N PRO A 205 -27.19 -3.34 -39.79
CA PRO A 205 -27.00 -2.31 -40.82
C PRO A 205 -27.90 -1.07 -40.69
N VAL A 206 -28.88 -1.09 -39.78
CA VAL A 206 -29.85 0.01 -39.61
C VAL A 206 -29.63 0.67 -38.25
N LEU A 207 -29.19 1.93 -38.26
CA LEU A 207 -28.95 2.71 -37.03
C LEU A 207 -30.26 3.05 -36.29
N GLY A 208 -31.35 3.16 -37.06
CA GLY A 208 -32.72 3.30 -36.59
C GLY A 208 -33.34 4.67 -36.89
N SER A 209 -34.65 4.74 -36.70
CA SER A 209 -35.50 5.92 -36.88
C SER A 209 -36.35 6.16 -35.62
N SER A 210 -37.43 6.97 -35.71
CA SER A 210 -38.46 7.00 -34.67
C SER A 210 -39.12 5.63 -34.42
N MET A 211 -39.00 4.67 -35.35
CA MET A 211 -39.40 3.25 -35.18
C MET A 211 -38.26 2.35 -34.64
N GLY A 212 -37.15 2.91 -34.19
CA GLY A 212 -35.97 2.14 -33.77
C GLY A 212 -35.26 1.46 -34.95
N ARG A 213 -34.61 0.31 -34.71
CA ARG A 213 -33.78 -0.40 -35.71
C ARG A 213 -34.59 -1.08 -36.83
N GLY A 214 -35.92 -1.00 -36.80
CA GLY A 214 -36.80 -1.65 -37.77
C GLY A 214 -37.14 -3.11 -37.40
N TYR A 215 -37.99 -3.73 -38.20
CA TYR A 215 -38.48 -5.10 -37.97
C TYR A 215 -38.07 -6.01 -39.12
N ILE A 216 -37.61 -7.21 -38.78
CA ILE A 216 -37.34 -8.27 -39.77
C ILE A 216 -38.69 -8.84 -40.21
N THR A 217 -39.00 -8.69 -41.49
CA THR A 217 -40.24 -9.21 -42.10
C THR A 217 -40.01 -10.52 -42.83
N SER A 218 -38.81 -10.73 -43.38
CA SER A 218 -38.38 -11.97 -44.00
C SER A 218 -36.98 -12.34 -43.54
N HIS A 219 -36.79 -13.58 -43.12
CA HIS A 219 -35.48 -14.14 -42.79
C HIS A 219 -34.81 -14.74 -44.03
N PHE A 220 -33.52 -15.05 -43.92
CA PHE A 220 -32.78 -15.82 -44.90
C PHE A 220 -33.34 -17.26 -45.00
N GLY A 221 -33.37 -17.81 -46.21
CA GLY A 221 -33.78 -19.19 -46.48
C GLY A 221 -35.10 -19.33 -47.22
N TRP A 222 -35.74 -20.49 -47.13
CA TRP A 222 -36.94 -20.80 -47.90
C TRP A 222 -38.17 -20.05 -47.39
N ARG A 223 -38.84 -19.30 -48.28
CA ARG A 223 -40.13 -18.65 -47.99
C ARG A 223 -41.10 -18.80 -49.15
N ARG A 224 -42.40 -18.60 -48.88
CA ARG A 224 -43.39 -18.46 -49.95
C ARG A 224 -43.25 -17.08 -50.58
N ASP A 225 -43.15 -17.06 -51.90
CA ASP A 225 -43.13 -15.84 -52.68
C ASP A 225 -44.50 -15.14 -52.58
N PRO A 226 -44.57 -13.85 -52.18
CA PRO A 226 -45.83 -13.16 -51.93
C PRO A 226 -46.66 -12.91 -53.19
N PHE A 227 -46.08 -13.04 -54.39
CA PHE A 227 -46.76 -12.78 -55.66
C PHE A 227 -47.23 -14.07 -56.34
N THR A 228 -46.42 -15.12 -56.26
CA THR A 228 -46.64 -16.40 -56.95
C THR A 228 -47.05 -17.54 -56.03
N ASN A 229 -46.95 -17.34 -54.71
CA ASN A 229 -47.24 -18.32 -53.65
C ASN A 229 -46.40 -19.63 -53.71
N ARG A 230 -45.35 -19.65 -54.54
CA ARG A 230 -44.40 -20.76 -54.68
C ARG A 230 -43.31 -20.64 -53.63
N LEU A 231 -42.70 -21.77 -53.26
CA LEU A 231 -41.53 -21.77 -52.38
C LEU A 231 -40.32 -21.23 -53.17
N THR A 232 -39.67 -20.21 -52.65
CA THR A 232 -38.48 -19.58 -53.24
C THR A 232 -37.41 -19.38 -52.16
N GLU A 233 -36.15 -19.36 -52.58
CA GLU A 233 -35.02 -19.13 -51.70
C GLU A 233 -34.78 -17.63 -51.54
N HIS A 234 -34.76 -17.16 -50.29
CA HIS A 234 -34.49 -15.78 -49.95
C HIS A 234 -33.03 -15.63 -49.51
N HIS A 235 -32.20 -15.07 -50.39
CA HIS A 235 -30.76 -14.90 -50.16
C HIS A 235 -30.40 -13.67 -49.30
N GLY A 236 -31.31 -13.21 -48.45
CA GLY A 236 -31.12 -12.01 -47.64
C GLY A 236 -32.09 -11.90 -46.47
N VAL A 237 -32.09 -10.75 -45.82
CA VAL A 237 -33.01 -10.41 -44.73
C VAL A 237 -33.69 -9.09 -45.08
N ASP A 238 -35.03 -9.08 -44.99
CA ASP A 238 -35.83 -7.88 -45.28
C ASP A 238 -36.12 -7.14 -43.98
N ILE A 239 -35.56 -5.93 -43.86
CA ILE A 239 -35.74 -5.05 -42.69
C ILE A 239 -36.62 -3.87 -43.11
N VAL A 240 -37.81 -3.77 -42.50
CA VAL A 240 -38.72 -2.65 -42.74
C VAL A 240 -38.39 -1.48 -41.83
N ASN A 241 -38.25 -0.29 -42.42
CA ASN A 241 -38.09 0.98 -41.70
C ASN A 241 -38.61 2.17 -42.53
N LEU A 242 -38.62 3.36 -41.93
CA LEU A 242 -39.03 4.61 -42.57
C LEU A 242 -38.06 5.01 -43.69
N ILE A 243 -38.58 5.62 -44.75
CA ILE A 243 -37.78 6.19 -45.83
C ILE A 243 -36.81 7.25 -45.24
N GLY A 244 -35.55 7.20 -45.67
CA GLY A 244 -34.50 8.10 -45.17
C GLY A 244 -33.78 7.62 -43.91
N THR A 245 -34.11 6.43 -43.39
CA THR A 245 -33.37 5.84 -42.27
C THR A 245 -31.90 5.59 -42.64
N PRO A 246 -30.92 6.07 -41.86
CA PRO A 246 -29.51 5.84 -42.14
C PRO A 246 -29.12 4.36 -42.13
N ILE A 247 -28.41 3.93 -43.16
CA ILE A 247 -27.84 2.59 -43.32
C ILE A 247 -26.32 2.69 -43.14
N VAL A 248 -25.75 1.75 -42.40
CA VAL A 248 -24.30 1.63 -42.18
C VAL A 248 -23.77 0.31 -42.71
N ALA A 249 -22.49 0.30 -43.07
CA ALA A 249 -21.78 -0.92 -43.39
C ALA A 249 -21.73 -1.84 -42.16
N THR A 250 -21.87 -3.14 -42.40
CA THR A 250 -21.90 -4.15 -41.33
C THR A 250 -20.51 -4.50 -40.79
N ALA A 251 -19.45 -4.04 -41.46
CA ALA A 251 -18.03 -4.19 -41.15
C ALA A 251 -17.19 -3.22 -41.99
N GLU A 252 -15.87 -3.16 -41.74
CA GLU A 252 -14.92 -2.48 -42.63
C GLU A 252 -14.80 -3.21 -43.96
N GLY A 253 -14.72 -2.48 -45.07
CA GLY A 253 -14.67 -3.07 -46.41
C GLY A 253 -14.54 -2.06 -47.53
N ILE A 254 -14.54 -2.56 -48.76
CA ILE A 254 -14.38 -1.78 -49.99
C ILE A 254 -15.72 -1.80 -50.75
N VAL A 255 -16.22 -0.63 -51.12
CA VAL A 255 -17.41 -0.53 -51.98
C VAL A 255 -17.06 -1.07 -53.37
N LYS A 256 -17.68 -2.20 -53.76
CA LYS A 256 -17.53 -2.79 -55.09
C LYS A 256 -18.48 -2.15 -56.09
N ASN A 257 -19.72 -1.89 -55.68
CA ASN A 257 -20.76 -1.29 -56.50
C ASN A 257 -21.62 -0.33 -55.69
N ALA A 258 -22.01 0.78 -56.29
CA ALA A 258 -23.01 1.71 -55.73
C ALA A 258 -23.82 2.30 -56.89
N GLN A 259 -24.95 1.67 -57.22
CA GLN A 259 -25.72 2.03 -58.40
C GLN A 259 -27.20 1.61 -58.28
N ARG A 260 -28.00 2.01 -59.26
CA ARG A 260 -29.36 1.53 -59.43
C ARG A 260 -29.34 0.22 -60.24
N GLY A 261 -29.65 -0.90 -59.60
CA GLY A 261 -29.86 -2.19 -60.25
C GLY A 261 -31.35 -2.42 -60.53
N GLY A 262 -31.67 -3.24 -61.54
CA GLY A 262 -33.06 -3.50 -61.97
C GLY A 262 -33.99 -3.93 -60.83
N GLY A 263 -34.09 -5.24 -60.57
CA GLY A 263 -35.01 -5.77 -59.55
C GLY A 263 -34.68 -5.41 -58.09
N ARG A 264 -33.50 -4.84 -57.82
CA ARG A 264 -33.03 -4.49 -56.46
C ARG A 264 -33.19 -3.01 -56.10
N GLY A 265 -33.49 -2.16 -57.09
CA GLY A 265 -33.50 -0.72 -56.88
C GLY A 265 -32.10 -0.15 -56.61
N LEU A 266 -32.00 0.83 -55.71
CA LEU A 266 -30.72 1.40 -55.29
C LEU A 266 -30.01 0.43 -54.34
N PHE A 267 -28.78 0.06 -54.65
CA PHE A 267 -28.01 -0.83 -53.80
C PHE A 267 -26.54 -0.42 -53.70
N VAL A 268 -25.93 -0.83 -52.60
CA VAL A 268 -24.48 -0.75 -52.36
C VAL A 268 -23.99 -2.15 -52.02
N GLU A 269 -22.92 -2.57 -52.68
CA GLU A 269 -22.25 -3.85 -52.44
C GLU A 269 -20.86 -3.57 -51.85
N ILE A 270 -20.58 -4.17 -50.71
CA ILE A 270 -19.34 -3.98 -49.97
C ILE A 270 -18.64 -5.34 -49.86
N GLU A 271 -17.39 -5.39 -50.30
CA GLU A 271 -16.51 -6.54 -50.10
C GLU A 271 -15.76 -6.35 -48.78
N HIS A 272 -15.95 -7.32 -47.89
CA HIS A 272 -15.23 -7.42 -46.63
C HIS A 272 -14.07 -8.41 -46.77
N LYS A 273 -13.14 -8.37 -45.83
CA LYS A 273 -11.95 -9.23 -45.85
C LYS A 273 -12.25 -10.70 -45.50
N PHE A 274 -13.32 -10.94 -44.73
CA PHE A 274 -13.81 -12.27 -44.36
C PHE A 274 -15.25 -12.48 -44.85
#